data_AF-A0A7C4DW15-F1
#
_entry.id   AF-A0A7C4DW15-F1
#
_cell.length_a   1.000
_cell.length_b   1.000
_cell.length_c   1.000
_cell.angle_alpha   90.00
_cell.angle_beta   90.00
_cell.angle_gamma   90.00
#
_symmetry.space_group_name_H-M   'P 1'
#
loop_
_entity.id
_entity.type
_entity.pdbx_description
1 polymer ?
#
loop_
_entity_poly.entity_id
_entity_poly.type
_entity_poly.pdbx_seq_one_letter_code
_entity_poly.pdbx_strand_id
1 'polypeptide(L)'
;MSKLSYPRNNDVKKAVLKAVTQGLAPYPQELYEEVVKILEEDGYCCMHLNVRRVWRAYEELIKEGRMNDWYGVVKNPRRSSQ
;
A
#
# COMPACT_ATOMS: atom_id res chain seq x y z
N MET A 1 19.67 1.41 21.40
CA MET A 1 18.65 1.72 20.38
C MET A 1 18.70 0.63 19.33
N SER A 2 17.66 -0.20 19.24
CA SER A 2 17.52 -1.15 18.12
C SER A 2 17.40 -0.34 16.83
N LYS A 3 18.19 -0.66 15.80
CA LYS A 3 17.97 -0.07 14.46
C LYS A 3 16.57 -0.45 14.00
N LEU A 4 15.72 0.55 13.75
CA LEU A 4 14.44 0.32 13.09
C LEU A 4 14.72 -0.37 11.75
N SER A 5 13.95 -1.42 11.48
CA SER A 5 14.10 -2.16 10.22
C SER A 5 13.47 -1.37 9.08
N TYR A 6 14.01 -1.52 7.87
CA TYR A 6 13.34 -0.98 6.68
C TYR A 6 12.18 -1.90 6.27
N PRO A 7 11.04 -1.35 5.86
CA PRO A 7 9.89 -2.16 5.47
C PRO A 7 10.21 -2.92 4.18
N ARG A 8 9.91 -4.22 4.18
CA ARG A 8 9.97 -5.07 2.98
C ARG A 8 8.67 -4.94 2.19
N ASN A 9 8.60 -5.55 1.00
CA ASN A 9 7.42 -5.40 0.13
C ASN A 9 6.13 -5.89 0.81
N ASN A 10 6.20 -7.00 1.56
CA ASN A 10 5.04 -7.52 2.27
C ASN A 10 4.57 -6.60 3.39
N ASP A 11 5.47 -5.87 4.04
CA ASP A 11 5.12 -4.91 5.09
C ASP A 11 4.39 -3.72 4.48
N VAL A 12 4.89 -3.18 3.37
CA VAL A 12 4.23 -2.11 2.61
C VAL A 12 2.84 -2.57 2.12
N LYS A 13 2.72 -3.80 1.59
CA LYS A 13 1.41 -4.36 1.19
C LYS A 13 0.43 -4.44 2.36
N LYS A 14 0.88 -4.93 3.52
CA LYS A 14 0.02 -4.98 4.71
C LYS A 14 -0.46 -3.60 5.14
N ALA A 15 0.44 -2.61 5.13
CA ALA A 15 0.09 -1.23 5.46
C ALA A 15 -0.89 -0.62 4.44
N VAL A 16 -0.69 -0.82 3.14
CA VAL A 16 -1.63 -0.39 2.08
C VAL A 16 -2.99 -1.04 2.27
N LEU A 17 -3.03 -2.36 2.47
CA LEU A 17 -4.28 -3.07 2.67
C LEU A 17 -5.03 -2.53 3.91
N LYS A 18 -4.32 -2.30 5.01
CA LYS A 18 -4.87 -1.72 6.24
C LYS A 18 -5.43 -0.31 5.99
N ALA A 19 -4.65 0.58 5.39
CA ALA A 19 -5.05 1.96 5.11
C ALA A 19 -6.34 2.04 4.27
N VAL A 20 -6.43 1.22 3.21
CA VAL A 20 -7.57 1.21 2.29
C VAL A 20 -8.79 0.53 2.91
N THR A 21 -8.63 -0.67 3.48
CA THR A 21 -9.77 -1.45 4.00
C THR A 21 -10.38 -0.86 5.27
N GLN A 22 -9.60 -0.10 6.05
CA GLN A 22 -10.09 0.61 7.24
C GLN A 22 -10.57 2.04 6.93
N GLY A 23 -10.51 2.47 5.66
CA GLY A 23 -10.93 3.80 5.24
C GLY A 23 -10.08 4.94 5.80
N LEU A 24 -8.81 4.67 6.15
CA LEU A 24 -7.88 5.66 6.70
C LEU A 24 -7.30 6.56 5.60
N ALA A 25 -7.30 6.09 4.35
CA ALA A 25 -6.95 6.88 3.18
C ALA A 25 -8.17 6.94 2.23
N PRO A 26 -9.19 7.78 2.49
CA PRO A 26 -10.37 7.89 1.64
C PRO A 26 -10.03 8.42 0.24
N TYR A 27 -8.96 9.23 0.11
CA TYR A 27 -8.56 9.79 -1.18
C TYR A 27 -7.19 9.26 -1.66
N PRO A 28 -6.98 9.12 -2.99
CA PRO A 28 -5.73 8.62 -3.57
C PRO A 28 -4.48 9.35 -3.09
N GLN A 29 -4.54 10.68 -2.98
CA GLN A 29 -3.40 11.50 -2.57
C GLN A 29 -2.95 11.27 -1.12
N GLU A 30 -3.83 10.74 -0.26
CA GLU A 30 -3.55 10.49 1.15
C GLU A 30 -2.90 9.12 1.39
N LEU A 31 -3.01 8.20 0.43
CA LEU A 31 -2.54 6.82 0.59
C LEU A 31 -1.08 6.73 1.02
N TYR A 32 -0.21 7.57 0.45
CA TYR A 32 1.21 7.54 0.78
C TYR A 32 1.47 7.93 2.23
N GLU A 33 0.89 9.04 2.68
CA GLU A 33 1.08 9.57 4.03
C GLU A 33 0.57 8.60 5.08
N GLU A 34 -0.61 8.00 4.85
CA GLU A 34 -1.20 7.04 5.78
C GLU A 34 -0.39 5.74 5.85
N VAL A 35 0.14 5.25 4.72
CA VAL A 35 1.01 4.07 4.71
C VAL A 35 2.32 4.33 5.45
N VAL A 36 2.92 5.51 5.30
CA VAL A 36 4.11 5.89 6.07
C VAL A 36 3.82 5.88 7.56
N LYS A 37 2.71 6.50 7.98
CA LYS A 37 2.29 6.58 9.38
C LYS A 37 2.10 5.18 9.99
N ILE A 38 1.37 4.30 9.31
CA ILE A 38 1.14 2.92 9.76
C ILE A 38 2.48 2.17 9.94
N LEU A 39 3.40 2.30 8.98
CA LEU A 39 4.70 1.63 9.06
C LEU A 39 5.59 2.19 10.18
N GLU A 40 5.55 3.50 10.42
CA GLU A 40 6.29 4.12 11.52
C GLU A 40 5.72 3.72 12.89
N GLU A 41 4.38 3.66 13.02
CA GLU A 41 3.69 3.12 14.20
C GLU A 41 4.04 1.64 14.45
N ASP A 42 4.23 0.86 13.38
CA ASP A 42 4.67 -0.54 13.43
C ASP A 42 6.20 -0.68 13.68
N GLY A 43 6.93 0.42 13.83
CA GLY A 43 8.36 0.42 14.17
C GLY A 43 9.31 0.27 12.98
N TYR A 44 8.90 0.66 11.78
CA TYR A 44 9.75 0.68 10.58
C TYR A 44 10.39 2.05 10.33
N CYS A 45 11.54 2.04 9.64
CA CYS A 45 12.15 3.26 9.10
C CYS A 45 11.69 3.48 7.64
N CYS A 46 10.90 4.53 7.41
CA CYS A 46 10.32 4.85 6.10
C CYS A 46 11.16 5.79 5.23
N MET A 47 12.36 6.17 5.66
CA MET A 47 13.22 7.16 4.98
C MET A 47 13.48 6.88 3.48
N HIS A 48 13.46 5.61 3.07
CA HIS A 48 13.65 5.20 1.67
C HIS A 48 12.38 4.67 1.00
N LEU A 49 11.24 4.75 1.67
CA LEU A 49 9.95 4.47 1.06
C LEU A 49 9.59 5.63 0.14
N ASN A 50 9.03 5.31 -1.03
CA ASN A 50 8.59 6.32 -1.99
C ASN A 50 7.17 6.03 -2.45
N VAL A 51 6.52 7.07 -2.95
CA VAL A 51 5.14 7.04 -3.46
C VAL A 51 4.95 5.92 -4.48
N ARG A 52 5.90 5.74 -5.41
CA ARG A 52 5.84 4.71 -6.45
C ARG A 52 5.79 3.28 -5.88
N ARG A 53 6.53 3.01 -4.80
CA ARG A 53 6.57 1.70 -4.15
C ARG A 53 5.24 1.39 -3.45
N VAL A 54 4.62 2.38 -2.83
CA VAL A 54 3.29 2.26 -2.23
C VAL A 54 2.23 1.97 -3.30
N TRP A 55 2.22 2.72 -4.40
CA TRP A 55 1.28 2.48 -5.50
C TRP A 55 1.47 1.14 -6.20
N ARG A 56 2.71 0.66 -6.35
CA ARG A 56 2.96 -0.70 -6.83
C ARG A 56 2.39 -1.76 -5.89
N ALA A 57 2.55 -1.59 -4.58
CA ALA A 57 1.97 -2.50 -3.61
C ALA A 57 0.43 -2.49 -3.68
N TYR A 58 -0.19 -1.32 -3.86
CA TYR A 58 -1.64 -1.19 -4.10
C TYR A 58 -2.09 -1.94 -5.36
N GLU A 59 -1.41 -1.72 -6.48
CA GLU A 59 -1.71 -2.39 -7.75
C GLU A 59 -1.53 -3.91 -7.66
N GLU A 60 -0.46 -4.37 -7.01
CA GLU A 60 -0.19 -5.80 -6.80
C GLU A 60 -1.30 -6.46 -5.97
N LEU A 61 -1.77 -5.83 -4.88
CA LEU A 61 -2.87 -6.35 -4.07
C LEU A 61 -4.18 -6.52 -4.86
N ILE A 62 -4.47 -5.61 -5.79
CA ILE A 62 -5.64 -5.71 -6.67
C ILE A 62 -5.46 -6.85 -7.68
N LYS A 63 -4.30 -6.94 -8.32
CA LYS A 63 -3.98 -8.02 -9.27
C LYS A 63 -4.01 -9.40 -8.62
N GLU A 64 -3.58 -9.48 -7.36
CA GLU A 64 -3.64 -10.71 -6.54
C GLU A 64 -5.06 -11.04 -6.05
N GLY A 65 -6.05 -10.16 -6.26
CA GLY A 65 -7.42 -10.36 -5.77
C GLY A 65 -7.57 -10.20 -4.25
N ARG A 66 -6.60 -9.55 -3.59
CA ARG A 66 -6.60 -9.30 -2.14
C ARG A 66 -7.45 -8.10 -1.74
N MET A 67 -7.72 -7.18 -2.66
CA MET A 67 -8.65 -6.07 -2.47
C MET A 67 -9.22 -5.58 -3.81
N ASN A 68 -10.35 -4.87 -3.75
CA ASN A 68 -10.93 -4.19 -4.91
C ASN A 68 -10.17 -2.89 -5.21
N ASP A 69 -10.29 -2.39 -6.44
CA ASP A 69 -9.76 -1.08 -6.83
C ASP A 69 -10.66 0.04 -6.30
N TRP A 70 -10.43 0.42 -5.04
CA TRP A 70 -11.19 1.47 -4.35
C TRP A 70 -11.04 2.86 -4.98
N TYR A 71 -9.87 3.16 -5.53
CA TYR A 71 -9.59 4.44 -6.16
C TYR A 71 -9.90 4.48 -7.67
N GLY A 72 -10.24 3.33 -8.27
CA GLY A 72 -10.54 3.25 -9.71
C GLY A 72 -9.35 3.59 -10.62
N VAL A 73 -8.11 3.45 -10.13
CA VAL A 73 -6.89 3.86 -10.85
C VAL A 73 -6.23 2.73 -11.63
N VAL A 74 -6.62 1.48 -11.39
CA VAL A 74 -6.05 0.31 -12.06
C VAL A 74 -6.87 0.00 -13.31
N LYS A 75 -6.34 0.44 -14.46
CA LYS A 75 -6.94 0.11 -15.76
C LYS A 75 -6.82 -1.40 -16.00
N ASN A 76 -7.98 -2.07 -15.98
CA ASN A 76 -8.20 -3.46 -16.36
C ASN A 76 -7.74 -4.52 -15.32
N PRO A 77 -8.49 -4.75 -14.23
CA PRO A 77 -8.24 -5.90 -13.36
C PRO A 77 -8.65 -7.23 -14.01
N ARG A 78 -9.43 -7.24 -15.12
CA ARG A 78 -9.90 -8.45 -15.82
C ARG A 78 -10.25 -8.21 -17.31
N ARG A 79 -9.30 -8.45 -18.22
CA ARG A 79 -9.57 -8.95 -19.60
C ARG A 79 -8.35 -9.70 -20.14
N SER A 80 -8.33 -11.00 -19.89
CA SER A 80 -7.60 -12.09 -20.59
C SER A 80 -7.69 -13.28 -19.61
N SER A 81 -8.68 -14.17 -19.68
CA SER A 81 -9.03 -15.08 -20.78
C SER A 81 -10.57 -15.19 -20.87
N GLN A 82 -11.27 -15.15 -22.02
CA GLN A 82 -11.32 -16.16 -23.10
C GLN A 82 -11.31 -17.61 -22.62
#